data_AF-A0AAV6KLR2-F1
#
_entry.id   AF-A0AAV6KLR2-F1
#
_cell.length_a   1.000
_cell.length_b   1.000
_cell.length_c   1.000
_cell.angle_alpha   90.00
_cell.angle_beta   90.00
_cell.angle_gamma   90.00
#
_symmetry.space_group_name_H-M   'P 1'
#
loop_
_entity.id
_entity.type
_entity.pdbx_description
1 polymer ?
#
loop_
_entity_poly.entity_id
_entity_poly.type
_entity_poly.pdbx_seq_one_letter_code
_entity_poly.pdbx_strand_id
1 'polypeptide(L)'
;MSPGHFIPIIDMAKLLAQNGPTVTIITTPLIAARFRHTIDRATASGLPLRLLDLTFPSAEAGLPKGCETLETVTSPDLLKKFFGAIYMLRQPFQQLLEQLEPKPTCMIVDKYIPWAAETALHENVPESEPFVLPNFPDTIVLTKSQLPGLFNPGSLDGVHVKEFRERVRVAEAEACGIVLNTFEELEHRYINEIRKVNGGKIWCIGPLSLCNKDSSDKAQRGDKASIDEIECLKWLDEQEAGSVVYACLGSISRLSSPQLIELG
;
A
#
# COMPACT_ATOMS: atom_id res chain seq x y z
N MET A 1 -2.92 -0.75 7.07
CA MET A 1 -3.99 -0.81 6.05
C MET A 1 -4.31 0.61 5.59
N SER A 2 -4.20 0.87 4.29
CA SER A 2 -4.50 2.18 3.71
C SER A 2 -5.09 1.98 2.31
N PRO A 3 -5.95 2.91 1.83
CA PRO A 3 -6.54 2.79 0.49
C PRO A 3 -5.49 2.76 -0.62
N GLY A 4 -4.42 3.52 -0.46
CA GLY A 4 -3.30 3.55 -1.42
C GLY A 4 -2.60 2.20 -1.61
N HIS A 5 -2.67 1.30 -0.63
CA HIS A 5 -2.18 -0.07 -0.78
C HIS A 5 -3.28 -1.03 -1.22
N PHE A 6 -4.47 -0.91 -0.63
CA PHE A 6 -5.53 -1.89 -0.85
C PHE A 6 -6.16 -1.81 -2.25
N ILE A 7 -6.28 -0.61 -2.83
CA ILE A 7 -6.79 -0.44 -4.20
C ILE A 7 -5.90 -1.20 -5.21
N PRO A 8 -4.56 -0.98 -5.25
CA PRO A 8 -3.68 -1.80 -6.08
C PRO A 8 -3.70 -3.30 -5.77
N ILE A 9 -3.88 -3.70 -4.51
CA ILE A 9 -3.97 -5.13 -4.14
C ILE A 9 -5.24 -5.77 -4.75
N ILE A 10 -6.38 -5.08 -4.76
CA ILE A 10 -7.58 -5.56 -5.43
C ILE A 10 -7.35 -5.65 -6.94
N ASP A 11 -6.72 -4.63 -7.54
CA ASP A 11 -6.39 -4.64 -8.97
C ASP A 11 -5.46 -5.82 -9.32
N MET A 12 -4.47 -6.10 -8.48
CA MET A 12 -3.59 -7.26 -8.61
C MET A 12 -4.37 -8.57 -8.48
N ALA A 13 -5.27 -8.67 -7.51
CA ALA A 13 -6.09 -9.86 -7.32
C ALA A 13 -6.98 -10.12 -8.54
N LYS A 14 -7.58 -9.07 -9.13
CA LYS A 14 -8.34 -9.16 -10.37
C LYS A 14 -7.47 -9.62 -11.54
N LEU A 15 -6.29 -9.03 -11.71
CA LEU A 15 -5.34 -9.40 -12.75
C LEU A 15 -4.90 -10.87 -12.65
N LEU A 16 -4.60 -11.34 -11.43
CA LEU A 16 -4.25 -12.73 -11.18
C LEU A 16 -5.43 -13.67 -11.46
N ALA A 17 -6.63 -13.33 -10.98
CA ALA A 17 -7.84 -14.14 -11.15
C ALA A 17 -8.27 -14.26 -12.62
N GLN A 18 -8.01 -13.24 -13.44
CA GLN A 18 -8.22 -13.30 -14.90
C GLN A 18 -7.39 -14.40 -15.58
N ASN A 19 -6.30 -14.85 -14.97
CA ASN A 19 -5.43 -15.89 -15.49
C ASN A 19 -5.76 -17.30 -14.96
N GLY A 20 -6.91 -17.46 -14.29
CA GLY A 20 -7.44 -18.76 -13.85
C GLY A 20 -7.34 -19.10 -12.35
N PRO A 21 -6.32 -18.73 -11.56
CA PRO A 21 -6.27 -19.13 -10.16
C PRO A 21 -7.36 -18.45 -9.34
N THR A 22 -7.90 -19.17 -8.35
CA THR A 22 -8.73 -18.54 -7.33
C THR A 22 -7.87 -17.67 -6.43
N VAL A 23 -8.24 -16.41 -6.27
CA VAL A 23 -7.49 -15.45 -5.44
C VAL A 23 -8.30 -15.14 -4.19
N THR A 24 -7.72 -15.41 -3.03
CA THR A 24 -8.32 -15.07 -1.72
C THR A 24 -7.65 -13.83 -1.17
N ILE A 25 -8.43 -12.76 -0.99
CA ILE A 25 -8.04 -11.52 -0.34
C ILE A 25 -8.40 -11.65 1.14
N ILE A 26 -7.41 -11.50 2.02
CA ILE A 26 -7.60 -11.49 3.47
C ILE A 26 -7.38 -10.07 3.95
N THR A 27 -8.35 -9.49 4.65
CA THR A 27 -8.28 -8.12 5.15
C THR A 27 -9.18 -7.95 6.37
N THR A 28 -9.16 -6.80 7.02
CA THR A 28 -10.01 -6.57 8.20
C THR A 28 -11.43 -6.21 7.82
N PRO A 29 -12.43 -6.44 8.71
CA PRO A 29 -13.83 -6.17 8.41
C PRO A 29 -14.11 -4.75 7.91
N LEU A 30 -13.42 -3.73 8.45
CA LEU A 30 -13.64 -2.35 8.01
C LEU A 30 -13.21 -2.13 6.56
N ILE A 31 -12.04 -2.65 6.17
CA ILE A 31 -11.55 -2.55 4.78
C ILE A 31 -12.34 -3.47 3.86
N ALA A 32 -12.69 -4.67 4.30
CA ALA A 32 -13.54 -5.60 3.56
C ALA A 32 -14.88 -4.93 3.20
N ALA A 33 -15.53 -4.30 4.17
CA ALA A 33 -16.79 -3.57 3.95
C ALA A 33 -16.62 -2.41 2.96
N ARG A 34 -15.53 -1.64 3.06
CA ARG A 34 -15.25 -0.50 2.16
C ARG A 34 -15.12 -0.90 0.69
N PHE A 35 -14.56 -2.07 0.41
CA PHE A 35 -14.29 -2.54 -0.95
C PHE A 35 -15.15 -3.71 -1.40
N ARG A 36 -16.15 -4.10 -0.60
CA ARG A 36 -17.03 -5.24 -0.85
C ARG A 36 -17.70 -5.10 -2.23
N HIS A 37 -18.22 -3.92 -2.56
CA HIS A 37 -18.91 -3.69 -3.84
C HIS A 37 -18.00 -3.96 -5.05
N THR A 38 -16.72 -3.57 -4.99
CA THR A 38 -15.75 -3.79 -6.07
C THR A 38 -15.46 -5.28 -6.25
N ILE A 39 -15.29 -6.01 -5.15
CA ILE A 39 -15.00 -7.45 -5.17
C ILE A 39 -16.23 -8.24 -5.61
N ASP A 40 -17.42 -7.89 -5.12
CA ASP A 40 -18.69 -8.53 -5.49
C ASP A 40 -18.97 -8.34 -6.98
N ARG A 41 -18.74 -7.14 -7.52
CA ARG A 41 -18.86 -6.87 -8.97
C ARG A 41 -17.88 -7.73 -9.78
N ALA A 42 -16.62 -7.79 -9.36
CA ALA A 42 -15.61 -8.61 -10.03
C ALA A 42 -15.98 -10.11 -10.01
N THR A 43 -16.52 -10.59 -8.89
CA THR A 43 -17.01 -11.97 -8.73
C THR A 43 -18.24 -12.23 -9.61
N ALA A 44 -19.18 -11.28 -9.68
CA ALA A 44 -20.35 -11.36 -10.55
C ALA A 44 -19.98 -11.38 -12.05
N SER A 45 -18.86 -10.77 -12.42
CA SER A 45 -18.27 -10.86 -13.76
C SER A 45 -17.51 -12.18 -14.02
N GLY A 46 -17.55 -13.12 -13.08
CA GLY A 46 -16.97 -14.46 -13.23
C GLY A 46 -15.51 -14.60 -12.76
N LEU A 47 -14.92 -13.58 -12.13
CA LEU A 47 -13.58 -13.72 -11.56
C LEU A 47 -13.62 -14.56 -10.28
N PRO A 48 -12.74 -15.57 -10.14
CA PRO A 48 -12.71 -16.43 -8.95
C PRO A 48 -12.04 -15.72 -7.76
N LEU A 49 -12.72 -14.72 -7.20
CA LEU A 49 -12.27 -13.97 -6.03
C LEU A 49 -12.96 -14.45 -4.76
N ARG A 50 -12.23 -14.46 -3.66
CA ARG A 50 -12.75 -14.68 -2.31
C ARG A 50 -12.29 -13.55 -1.40
N LEU A 51 -13.18 -13.07 -0.55
CA LEU A 51 -12.85 -12.08 0.48
C LEU A 51 -13.08 -12.70 1.85
N LEU A 52 -12.03 -12.76 2.66
CA LEU A 52 -12.08 -13.27 4.03
C LEU A 52 -11.72 -12.17 5.01
N ASP A 53 -12.48 -12.15 6.10
CA ASP A 53 -12.31 -11.19 7.17
C ASP A 53 -11.31 -11.73 8.20
N LEU A 54 -10.36 -10.90 8.59
CA LEU A 54 -9.40 -11.12 9.66
C LEU A 54 -9.60 -10.03 10.71
N THR A 55 -10.16 -10.40 11.86
CA THR A 55 -10.50 -9.43 12.91
C THR A 55 -9.28 -8.64 13.35
N PHE A 56 -9.36 -7.31 13.26
CA PHE A 56 -8.29 -6.42 13.70
C PHE A 56 -8.30 -6.30 15.23
N PRO A 57 -7.17 -6.52 15.93
CA PRO A 57 -7.13 -6.53 17.39
C PRO A 57 -7.02 -5.10 17.96
N SER A 58 -7.97 -4.23 17.60
CA SER A 58 -7.98 -2.83 18.06
C SER A 58 -8.01 -2.73 19.58
N ALA A 59 -8.92 -3.47 20.23
CA ALA A 59 -9.14 -3.35 21.67
C ALA A 59 -7.92 -3.85 22.46
N GLU A 60 -7.37 -4.98 22.04
CA GLU A 60 -6.21 -5.62 22.66
C GLU A 60 -4.94 -4.78 22.49
N ALA A 61 -4.81 -4.05 21.39
CA ALA A 61 -3.73 -3.10 21.17
C ALA A 61 -3.96 -1.72 21.82
N GLY A 62 -5.11 -1.50 22.48
CA GLY A 62 -5.46 -0.22 23.10
C GLY A 62 -5.79 0.89 22.10
N LEU A 63 -6.25 0.53 20.91
CA LEU A 63 -6.72 1.44 19.87
C LEU A 63 -8.22 1.76 20.05
N PRO A 64 -8.65 2.98 19.70
CA PRO A 64 -10.07 3.31 19.62
C PRO A 64 -10.80 2.39 18.63
N LYS A 65 -12.09 2.14 18.91
CA LYS A 65 -12.95 1.38 18.00
C LYS A 65 -12.97 2.04 16.61
N GLY A 66 -12.78 1.23 15.56
CA GLY A 66 -12.74 1.69 14.17
C GLY A 66 -11.36 2.20 13.71
N CYS A 67 -10.35 2.21 14.58
CA CYS A 67 -8.98 2.57 14.22
C CYS A 67 -8.25 1.36 13.60
N GLU A 68 -8.69 0.97 12.39
CA GLU A 68 -8.10 -0.14 11.60
C GLU A 68 -7.33 0.36 10.36
N THR A 69 -7.32 1.68 10.11
CA THR A 69 -6.65 2.26 8.93
C THR A 69 -5.67 3.37 9.30
N LEU A 70 -4.64 3.56 8.48
CA LEU A 70 -3.68 4.67 8.67
C LEU A 70 -4.35 6.06 8.58
N GLU A 71 -5.48 6.18 7.88
CA GLU A 71 -6.24 7.44 7.81
C GLU A 71 -6.80 7.85 9.18
N THR A 72 -7.20 6.86 9.99
CA THR A 72 -7.75 7.07 11.34
C THR A 72 -6.69 7.22 12.44
N VAL A 73 -5.42 6.92 12.14
CA VAL A 73 -4.32 7.05 13.08
C VAL A 73 -3.86 8.51 13.14
N THR A 74 -4.22 9.22 14.19
CA THR A 74 -4.02 10.68 14.29
C THR A 74 -2.84 11.12 15.14
N SER A 75 -2.19 10.21 15.86
CA SER A 75 -1.05 10.54 16.73
C SER A 75 0.05 9.47 16.65
N PRO A 76 1.28 9.81 17.06
CA PRO A 76 2.38 8.84 17.15
C PRO A 76 2.08 7.66 18.08
N ASP A 77 1.41 7.89 19.21
CA ASP A 77 1.02 6.82 20.14
C ASP A 77 0.02 5.85 19.48
N LEU A 78 -0.96 6.37 18.75
CA LEU A 78 -1.90 5.54 18.00
C LEU A 78 -1.18 4.78 16.87
N LEU A 79 -0.18 5.40 16.22
CA LEU A 79 0.61 4.76 15.18
C LEU A 79 1.42 3.57 15.73
N LYS A 80 2.01 3.74 16.92
CA LYS A 80 2.71 2.68 17.63
C LYS A 80 1.77 1.51 17.94
N LYS A 81 0.61 1.80 18.54
CA LYS A 81 -0.41 0.78 18.85
C LYS A 81 -0.93 0.09 17.59
N PHE A 82 -1.06 0.83 16.49
CA PHE A 82 -1.47 0.32 15.19
C PHE A 82 -0.49 -0.72 14.64
N PHE A 83 0.83 -0.44 14.66
CA PHE A 83 1.83 -1.44 14.27
C PHE A 83 1.90 -2.63 15.23
N GLY A 84 1.67 -2.41 16.53
CA GLY A 84 1.50 -3.49 17.51
C GLY A 84 0.34 -4.42 17.13
N ALA A 85 -0.82 -3.86 16.79
CA ALA A 85 -1.98 -4.61 16.34
C ALA A 85 -1.71 -5.42 15.05
N ILE A 86 -0.98 -4.85 14.07
CA ILE A 86 -0.56 -5.56 12.86
C ILE A 86 0.28 -6.80 13.20
N TYR A 87 1.14 -6.73 14.23
CA TYR A 87 1.94 -7.87 14.65
C TYR A 87 1.08 -8.96 15.30
N MET A 88 0.07 -8.57 16.08
CA MET A 88 -0.86 -9.50 16.73
C MET A 88 -1.71 -10.30 15.72
N LEU A 89 -1.86 -9.81 14.48
CA LEU A 89 -2.55 -10.54 13.40
C LEU A 89 -1.83 -11.82 12.96
N ARG A 90 -0.55 -12.02 13.31
CA ARG A 90 0.25 -13.18 12.89
C ARG A 90 -0.44 -14.51 13.21
N GLN A 91 -0.81 -14.73 14.47
CA GLN A 91 -1.42 -16.00 14.90
C GLN A 91 -2.81 -16.22 14.29
N PRO A 92 -3.76 -15.25 14.36
CA PRO A 92 -5.05 -15.38 13.69
C PRO A 92 -4.93 -15.63 12.19
N PHE A 93 -3.95 -14.99 11.53
CA PHE A 93 -3.70 -15.20 10.11
C PHE A 93 -3.20 -16.62 9.81
N GLN A 94 -2.25 -17.14 10.58
CA GLN A 94 -1.77 -18.51 10.44
C GLN A 94 -2.90 -19.54 10.61
N GLN A 95 -3.73 -19.37 11.64
CA GLN A 95 -4.91 -20.21 11.87
C GLN A 95 -5.90 -20.14 10.70
N LEU A 96 -6.11 -18.95 10.13
CA LEU A 96 -6.97 -18.79 8.96
C LEU A 96 -6.41 -19.54 7.75
N LEU A 97 -5.10 -19.44 7.48
CA LEU A 97 -4.44 -20.18 6.39
C LEU A 97 -4.57 -21.70 6.55
N GLU A 98 -4.44 -22.20 7.78
CA GLU A 98 -4.64 -23.61 8.12
C GLU A 98 -6.06 -24.11 7.86
N GLN A 99 -7.04 -23.21 7.79
CA GLN A 99 -8.44 -23.54 7.50
C GLN A 99 -8.82 -23.36 6.03
N LEU A 100 -7.95 -22.79 5.20
CA LEU A 100 -8.25 -22.58 3.77
C LEU A 100 -8.24 -23.90 3.01
N GLU A 101 -9.33 -24.10 2.25
CA GLU A 101 -9.41 -25.09 1.19
C GLU A 101 -9.82 -24.40 -0.14
N PRO A 102 -9.10 -24.67 -1.25
CA PRO A 102 -7.83 -25.41 -1.31
C PRO A 102 -6.70 -24.67 -0.58
N LYS A 103 -5.67 -25.41 -0.18
CA LYS A 103 -4.46 -24.82 0.42
C LYS A 103 -3.81 -23.81 -0.53
N PRO A 104 -3.40 -22.62 -0.04
CA PRO A 104 -2.75 -21.62 -0.89
C PRO A 104 -1.39 -22.16 -1.36
N THR A 105 -1.13 -22.01 -2.66
CA THR A 105 0.14 -22.40 -3.29
C THR A 105 1.15 -21.25 -3.34
N CYS A 106 0.67 -20.01 -3.17
CA CYS A 106 1.46 -18.79 -3.17
C CYS A 106 0.77 -17.75 -2.30
N MET A 107 1.55 -16.85 -1.71
CA MET A 107 1.07 -15.72 -0.93
C MET A 107 1.77 -14.45 -1.39
N ILE A 108 1.00 -13.42 -1.69
CA ILE A 108 1.50 -12.07 -1.93
C ILE A 108 1.09 -11.24 -0.72
N VAL A 109 2.07 -10.65 -0.05
CA VAL A 109 1.86 -9.95 1.21
C VAL A 109 2.35 -8.52 1.07
N ASP A 110 1.65 -7.59 1.71
CA ASP A 110 2.09 -6.20 1.76
C ASP A 110 3.43 -6.10 2.51
N LYS A 111 4.35 -5.29 1.97
CA LYS A 111 5.68 -5.04 2.55
C LYS A 111 5.61 -4.65 4.03
N TYR A 112 4.54 -3.99 4.47
CA TYR A 112 4.34 -3.54 5.85
C TYR A 112 3.77 -4.60 6.80
N ILE A 113 3.76 -5.88 6.41
CA ILE A 113 3.39 -7.03 7.26
C ILE A 113 4.66 -7.85 7.53
N PRO A 114 5.45 -7.45 8.53
CA PRO A 114 6.86 -7.79 8.58
C PRO A 114 7.17 -9.14 9.23
N TRP A 115 6.18 -9.85 9.78
CA TRP A 115 6.36 -11.19 10.34
C TRP A 115 6.32 -12.30 9.27
N ALA A 116 6.36 -11.94 7.99
CA ALA A 116 6.35 -12.88 6.88
C ALA A 116 7.71 -13.56 6.64
N ALA A 117 8.82 -13.08 7.24
CA ALA A 117 10.16 -13.68 7.16
C ALA A 117 11.17 -12.92 8.10
N GLU A 118 12.31 -13.49 8.58
CA GLU A 118 13.17 -13.01 9.72
C GLU A 118 14.75 -12.87 9.52
N THR A 119 15.44 -11.69 9.24
CA THR A 119 16.85 -11.27 9.70
C THR A 119 17.49 -9.88 9.27
N ALA A 120 18.47 -9.34 10.05
CA ALA A 120 18.79 -7.90 10.33
C ALA A 120 19.92 -7.09 9.58
N LEU A 121 20.04 -5.72 9.70
CA LEU A 121 21.33 -4.93 9.63
C LEU A 121 21.40 -3.46 10.18
N HIS A 122 22.60 -3.14 10.72
CA HIS A 122 23.32 -1.90 11.16
C HIS A 122 22.98 -0.47 10.64
N GLU A 123 23.29 0.54 11.50
CA GLU A 123 23.36 1.98 11.19
C GLU A 123 24.54 2.70 11.89
N ASN A 124 25.06 3.78 11.27
CA ASN A 124 25.60 5.00 11.92
C ASN A 124 25.92 6.10 10.87
N VAL A 125 25.06 7.12 10.71
CA VAL A 125 25.38 8.36 9.93
C VAL A 125 24.83 9.61 10.68
N PRO A 126 25.60 10.71 10.83
CA PRO A 126 25.18 11.97 11.48
C PRO A 126 24.03 12.71 10.76
N GLU A 127 23.36 13.64 11.45
CA GLU A 127 22.05 14.20 11.07
C GLU A 127 22.02 15.25 9.94
N SER A 128 23.09 16.02 9.78
CA SER A 128 23.07 17.24 8.97
C SER A 128 23.96 17.21 7.72
N GLU A 129 24.73 16.15 7.52
CA GLU A 129 25.65 16.05 6.38
C GLU A 129 24.92 15.51 5.15
N PRO A 130 25.04 16.17 3.98
CA PRO A 130 24.57 15.60 2.73
C PRO A 130 25.34 14.31 2.45
N PHE A 131 24.62 13.25 2.10
CA PHE A 131 25.21 11.99 1.68
C PHE A 131 24.65 11.58 0.32
N VAL A 132 25.50 10.92 -0.47
CA VAL A 132 25.06 10.32 -1.73
C VAL A 132 24.34 9.02 -1.39
N LEU A 133 23.14 8.82 -1.94
CA LEU A 133 22.46 7.54 -1.84
C LEU A 133 23.25 6.48 -2.62
N PRO A 134 23.75 5.43 -1.95
CA PRO A 134 24.50 4.38 -2.63
C PRO A 134 23.58 3.51 -3.49
N ASN A 135 24.13 2.90 -4.54
CA ASN A 135 23.45 1.91 -5.39
C ASN A 135 22.21 2.42 -6.16
N PHE A 136 22.17 3.72 -6.44
CA PHE A 136 21.21 4.30 -7.39
C PHE A 136 21.85 4.51 -8.76
N PRO A 137 21.12 4.33 -9.87
CA PRO A 137 21.63 4.61 -11.20
C PRO A 137 22.06 6.08 -11.39
N ASP A 138 21.39 6.99 -10.68
CA ASP A 138 21.65 8.42 -10.72
C ASP A 138 22.18 8.89 -9.35
N THR A 139 23.04 9.92 -9.37
CA THR A 139 23.60 10.49 -8.15
C THR A 139 22.53 11.32 -7.44
N ILE A 140 21.96 10.76 -6.37
CA ILE A 140 21.00 11.47 -5.53
C ILE A 140 21.72 11.88 -4.23
N VAL A 141 21.74 13.17 -3.94
CA VAL A 141 22.31 13.73 -2.71
C VAL A 141 21.17 14.16 -1.81
N LEU A 142 21.10 13.58 -0.61
CA LEU A 142 20.08 13.90 0.39
C LEU A 142 20.72 14.21 1.74
N THR A 143 20.03 15.00 2.55
CA THR A 143 20.25 15.03 4.00
C THR A 143 19.32 14.04 4.70
N LYS A 144 19.63 13.67 5.94
CA LYS A 144 18.79 12.78 6.75
C LYS A 144 17.37 13.33 6.97
N SER A 145 17.21 14.66 6.99
CA SER A 145 15.92 15.34 7.10
C SER A 145 15.06 15.29 5.83
N GLN A 146 15.68 15.12 4.66
CA GLN A 146 14.99 14.97 3.37
C GLN A 146 14.55 13.53 3.09
N LEU A 147 14.98 12.57 3.93
CA LEU A 147 14.48 11.21 3.85
C LEU A 147 12.96 11.21 4.10
N PRO A 148 12.18 10.36 3.40
CA PRO A 148 10.77 10.19 3.69
C PRO A 148 10.56 9.87 5.18
N GLY A 149 9.41 10.18 5.77
CA GLY A 149 9.20 10.02 7.23
C GLY A 149 9.56 8.62 7.76
N LEU A 150 9.24 7.58 6.97
CA LEU A 150 9.62 6.20 7.24
C LEU A 150 11.09 5.87 7.05
N PHE A 151 11.94 6.84 6.71
CA PHE A 151 13.40 6.76 6.59
C PHE A 151 14.11 7.88 7.38
N ASN A 152 13.36 8.87 7.87
CA ASN A 152 13.84 9.98 8.67
C ASN A 152 13.80 9.66 10.18
N PRO A 153 14.95 9.40 10.82
CA PRO A 153 15.04 9.12 12.26
C PRO A 153 14.75 10.32 13.18
N GLY A 154 14.63 11.54 12.64
CA GLY A 154 14.10 12.69 13.37
C GLY A 154 12.56 12.75 13.39
N SER A 155 11.88 11.83 12.70
CA SER A 155 10.42 11.70 12.78
C SER A 155 10.00 10.93 14.03
N LEU A 156 8.81 11.25 14.55
CA LEU A 156 8.28 10.77 15.84
C LEU A 156 8.40 9.23 15.95
N ASP A 157 9.17 8.80 16.97
CA ASP A 157 9.44 7.42 17.40
C ASP A 157 10.45 6.59 16.56
N GLY A 158 11.64 7.16 16.33
CA GLY A 158 12.75 6.55 15.58
C GLY A 158 13.18 5.12 16.02
N VAL A 159 12.94 4.70 17.27
CA VAL A 159 13.29 3.35 17.75
C VAL A 159 12.30 2.29 17.22
N HIS A 160 10.99 2.54 17.33
CA HIS A 160 9.97 1.58 16.89
C HIS A 160 9.83 1.54 15.37
N VAL A 161 10.00 2.67 14.70
CA VAL A 161 10.05 2.73 13.24
C VAL A 161 11.25 1.94 12.72
N LYS A 162 12.40 2.01 13.40
CA LYS A 162 13.59 1.22 13.06
C LYS A 162 13.35 -0.27 13.26
N GLU A 163 12.78 -0.68 14.38
CA GLU A 163 12.43 -2.08 14.63
C GLU A 163 11.45 -2.61 13.57
N PHE A 164 10.44 -1.83 13.22
CA PHE A 164 9.50 -2.19 12.17
C PHE A 164 10.17 -2.32 10.80
N ARG A 165 11.01 -1.36 10.40
CA ARG A 165 11.79 -1.41 9.14
C ARG A 165 12.66 -2.64 9.07
N GLU A 166 13.34 -2.96 10.16
CA GLU A 166 14.20 -4.12 10.21
C GLU A 166 13.37 -5.34 9.84
N ARG A 167 12.28 -5.59 10.58
CA ARG A 167 11.37 -6.70 10.33
C ARG A 167 10.77 -6.71 8.91
N VAL A 168 10.55 -5.56 8.28
CA VAL A 168 10.13 -5.48 6.87
C VAL A 168 11.21 -6.02 5.92
N ARG A 169 12.45 -5.56 6.07
CA ARG A 169 13.58 -5.92 5.20
C ARG A 169 13.88 -7.43 5.28
N VAL A 170 14.01 -7.85 6.52
CA VAL A 170 13.95 -9.22 7.01
C VAL A 170 12.90 -10.04 6.23
N ALA A 171 11.66 -9.58 6.16
CA ALA A 171 10.60 -10.29 5.45
C ALA A 171 10.81 -10.34 3.92
N GLU A 172 11.31 -9.26 3.33
CA GLU A 172 11.64 -9.20 1.90
C GLU A 172 12.78 -10.17 1.53
N ALA A 173 13.75 -10.39 2.43
CA ALA A 173 14.92 -11.22 2.17
C ALA A 173 14.60 -12.71 2.06
N GLU A 174 13.64 -13.25 2.82
CA GLU A 174 13.22 -14.66 2.69
C GLU A 174 12.04 -14.84 1.74
N ALA A 175 11.47 -13.75 1.21
CA ALA A 175 10.43 -13.84 0.20
C ALA A 175 10.95 -14.54 -1.07
N CYS A 176 10.06 -15.26 -1.75
CA CYS A 176 10.39 -15.87 -3.04
C CYS A 176 10.71 -14.83 -4.13
N GLY A 177 10.37 -13.56 -3.89
CA GLY A 177 10.79 -12.38 -4.63
C GLY A 177 9.78 -11.25 -4.47
N ILE A 178 9.91 -10.19 -5.26
CA ILE A 178 9.15 -8.95 -5.09
C ILE A 178 8.30 -8.68 -6.32
N VAL A 179 7.04 -8.34 -6.09
CA VAL A 179 6.09 -7.90 -7.12
C VAL A 179 5.98 -6.37 -7.06
N LEU A 180 6.22 -5.70 -8.18
CA LEU A 180 6.20 -4.25 -8.29
C LEU A 180 5.05 -3.80 -9.20
N ASN A 181 4.30 -2.79 -8.76
CA ASN A 181 3.32 -2.07 -9.57
C ASN A 181 4.02 -0.99 -10.42
N THR A 182 4.89 -1.43 -11.32
CA THR A 182 5.59 -0.63 -12.33
C THR A 182 5.72 -1.50 -13.60
N PHE A 183 6.29 -0.96 -14.67
CA PHE A 183 6.63 -1.71 -15.88
C PHE A 183 8.08 -1.42 -16.30
N GLU A 184 8.73 -2.37 -16.98
CA GLU A 184 10.18 -2.33 -17.19
C GLU A 184 10.62 -1.13 -18.00
N GLU A 185 9.85 -0.74 -19.01
CA GLU A 185 10.16 0.35 -19.92
C GLU A 185 10.15 1.71 -19.22
N LEU A 186 9.43 1.86 -18.10
CA LEU A 186 9.39 3.11 -17.34
C LEU A 186 10.68 3.34 -16.55
N GLU A 187 11.20 2.29 -15.91
CA GLU A 187 12.22 2.40 -14.85
C GLU A 187 13.36 1.38 -15.00
N HIS A 188 13.65 0.93 -16.23
CA HIS A 188 14.57 -0.17 -16.52
C HIS A 188 15.90 -0.11 -15.74
N ARG A 189 16.54 1.05 -15.71
CA ARG A 189 17.82 1.26 -14.99
C ARG A 189 17.69 0.94 -13.50
N TYR A 190 16.60 1.38 -12.87
CA TYR A 190 16.34 1.18 -11.45
C TYR A 190 15.93 -0.27 -11.15
N ILE A 191 15.08 -0.86 -12.00
CA ILE A 191 14.65 -2.25 -11.88
C ILE A 191 15.84 -3.21 -11.95
N ASN A 192 16.84 -2.92 -12.80
CA ASN A 192 18.06 -3.72 -12.87
C ASN A 192 18.89 -3.66 -11.58
N GLU A 193 19.02 -2.49 -10.95
CA GLU A 193 19.71 -2.38 -9.65
C GLU A 193 18.93 -3.12 -8.55
N ILE A 194 17.60 -2.99 -8.52
CA ILE A 194 16.74 -3.72 -7.58
C ILE A 194 16.87 -5.24 -7.80
N ARG A 195 16.95 -5.72 -9.04
CA ARG A 195 17.17 -7.14 -9.36
C ARG A 195 18.50 -7.64 -8.82
N LYS A 196 19.59 -6.87 -8.97
CA LYS A 196 20.92 -7.26 -8.49
C LYS A 196 20.93 -7.48 -6.97
N VAL A 197 20.26 -6.61 -6.21
CA VAL A 197 20.24 -6.71 -4.75
C VAL A 197 19.26 -7.75 -4.20
N ASN A 198 18.25 -8.16 -5.00
CA ASN A 198 17.21 -9.13 -4.61
C ASN A 198 17.34 -10.50 -5.32
N GLY A 199 18.55 -10.86 -5.77
CA GLY A 199 18.80 -12.16 -6.40
C GLY A 199 18.02 -12.42 -7.70
N GLY A 200 17.64 -11.35 -8.42
CA GLY A 200 16.98 -11.39 -9.72
C GLY A 200 15.46 -11.62 -9.69
N LYS A 201 14.86 -11.86 -8.52
CA LYS A 201 13.45 -12.29 -8.41
C LYS A 201 12.51 -11.10 -8.27
N ILE A 202 12.44 -10.27 -9.32
CA ILE A 202 11.58 -9.09 -9.39
C ILE A 202 10.62 -9.22 -10.57
N TRP A 203 9.32 -9.10 -10.30
CA TRP A 203 8.25 -9.10 -11.31
C TRP A 203 7.56 -7.74 -11.35
N CYS A 204 7.67 -7.06 -12.48
CA CYS A 204 6.97 -5.81 -12.76
C CYS A 204 5.66 -6.17 -13.46
N ILE A 205 4.51 -5.92 -12.83
CA ILE A 205 3.19 -6.31 -13.34
C ILE A 205 2.23 -5.11 -13.47
N GLY A 206 2.76 -3.90 -13.35
CA GLY A 206 2.01 -2.67 -13.43
C GLY A 206 1.86 -2.13 -14.86
N PRO A 207 1.13 -1.01 -15.02
CA PRO A 207 0.34 -0.36 -13.97
C PRO A 207 -0.98 -1.12 -13.74
N LEU A 208 -1.15 -1.62 -12.51
CA LEU A 208 -2.26 -2.51 -12.12
C LEU A 208 -3.65 -1.89 -12.35
N SER A 209 -3.75 -0.57 -12.29
CA SER A 209 -4.98 0.17 -12.53
C SER A 209 -5.62 -0.15 -13.89
N LEU A 210 -4.82 -0.53 -14.90
CA LEU A 210 -5.29 -0.85 -16.25
C LEU A 210 -6.03 -2.18 -16.36
N CYS A 211 -6.06 -3.01 -15.31
CA CYS A 211 -6.92 -4.20 -15.29
C CYS A 211 -8.42 -3.84 -15.31
N ASN A 212 -8.76 -2.61 -14.90
CA ASN A 212 -10.11 -2.05 -14.92
C ASN A 212 -10.38 -1.40 -16.29
N LYS A 213 -11.20 -2.04 -17.13
CA LYS A 213 -11.45 -1.58 -18.50
C LYS A 213 -12.65 -0.64 -18.61
N ASP A 214 -13.74 -0.99 -17.95
CA ASP A 214 -15.01 -0.26 -18.01
C ASP A 214 -15.01 0.99 -17.12
N SER A 215 -15.75 2.03 -17.51
CA SER A 215 -15.79 3.31 -16.78
C SER A 215 -16.29 3.15 -15.35
N SER A 216 -17.35 2.35 -15.15
CA SER A 216 -17.87 2.05 -13.81
C SER A 216 -16.82 1.37 -12.92
N ASP A 217 -16.03 0.47 -13.49
CA ASP A 217 -15.00 -0.24 -12.76
C ASP A 217 -13.88 0.71 -12.32
N LYS A 218 -13.45 1.61 -13.22
CA LYS A 218 -12.48 2.68 -12.94
C LYS A 218 -12.96 3.67 -11.88
N ALA A 219 -14.20 4.16 -12.01
CA ALA A 219 -14.79 5.15 -11.11
C ALA A 219 -15.01 4.60 -9.69
N GLN A 220 -15.28 3.30 -9.57
CA GLN A 220 -15.59 2.65 -8.30
C GLN A 220 -14.42 1.82 -7.76
N ARG A 221 -13.17 2.10 -8.19
CA ARG A 221 -11.97 1.46 -7.63
C ARG A 221 -11.76 1.79 -6.15
N GLY A 222 -12.13 3.00 -5.75
CA GLY A 222 -12.07 3.51 -4.39
C GLY A 222 -13.45 3.85 -3.83
N ASP A 223 -13.49 4.83 -2.94
CA ASP A 223 -14.76 5.35 -2.42
C ASP A 223 -15.58 6.01 -3.52
N LYS A 224 -16.89 6.02 -3.33
CA LYS A 224 -17.80 6.75 -4.22
C LYS A 224 -17.44 8.24 -4.20
N ALA A 225 -17.25 8.80 -5.40
CA ALA A 225 -17.03 10.24 -5.56
C ALA A 225 -18.20 11.05 -4.96
N SER A 226 -17.87 12.19 -4.36
CA SER A 226 -18.86 13.13 -3.82
C SER A 226 -19.56 13.96 -4.90
N ILE A 227 -18.96 14.02 -6.10
CA ILE A 227 -19.47 14.76 -7.25
C ILE A 227 -19.77 13.75 -8.36
N ASP A 228 -20.81 14.01 -9.13
CA ASP A 228 -21.21 13.17 -10.25
C ASP A 228 -20.23 13.29 -11.43
N GLU A 229 -19.87 12.15 -12.02
CA GLU A 229 -18.93 12.08 -13.14
C GLU A 229 -19.43 12.88 -14.36
N ILE A 230 -20.74 12.82 -14.64
CA ILE A 230 -21.34 13.48 -15.81
C ILE A 230 -21.28 15.00 -15.64
N GLU A 231 -21.47 15.50 -14.42
CA GLU A 231 -21.37 16.93 -14.12
C GLU A 231 -19.94 17.46 -14.31
N CYS A 232 -18.93 16.75 -13.79
CA CYS A 232 -17.53 17.11 -13.97
C CYS A 232 -17.13 17.11 -15.46
N LEU A 233 -17.54 16.09 -16.22
CA LEU A 233 -17.20 15.99 -17.64
C LEU A 233 -17.86 17.11 -18.46
N LYS A 234 -19.13 17.42 -18.19
CA LYS A 234 -19.80 18.56 -18.85
C LYS A 234 -19.10 19.88 -18.58
N TRP A 235 -18.67 20.12 -17.34
CA TRP A 235 -17.92 21.32 -16.99
C TRP A 235 -16.57 21.37 -17.72
N LEU A 236 -15.88 20.24 -17.86
CA LEU A 236 -14.61 20.14 -18.61
C LEU A 236 -14.80 20.42 -20.10
N ASP A 237 -15.90 19.96 -20.71
CA ASP A 237 -16.21 20.19 -22.12
C ASP A 237 -16.39 21.67 -22.47
N GLU A 238 -16.69 22.52 -21.47
CA GLU A 238 -16.83 23.97 -21.62
C GLU A 238 -15.50 24.74 -21.54
N GLN A 239 -14.40 24.08 -21.15
CA GLN A 239 -13.10 24.74 -20.93
C GLN A 239 -12.19 24.67 -22.18
N GLU A 240 -11.31 25.67 -22.34
CA GLU A 240 -10.31 25.64 -23.42
C GLU A 240 -9.24 24.55 -23.20
N ALA A 241 -8.70 23.99 -24.28
CA ALA A 241 -7.65 22.98 -24.19
C ALA A 241 -6.41 23.52 -23.44
N GLY A 242 -5.97 22.82 -22.39
CA GLY A 242 -4.82 23.20 -21.57
C GLY A 242 -5.10 24.29 -20.52
N SER A 243 -6.36 24.72 -20.36
CA SER A 243 -6.74 25.78 -19.41
C SER A 243 -7.03 25.29 -17.97
N VAL A 244 -7.29 24.00 -17.79
CA VAL A 244 -7.70 23.42 -16.51
C VAL A 244 -6.51 22.86 -15.74
N VAL A 245 -6.39 23.24 -14.46
CA VAL A 245 -5.45 22.66 -13.50
C VAL A 245 -6.20 21.69 -12.58
N TYR A 246 -5.74 20.45 -12.50
CA TYR A 246 -6.26 19.45 -11.55
C TYR A 246 -5.36 19.38 -10.32
N ALA A 247 -5.94 19.64 -9.14
CA ALA A 247 -5.29 19.50 -7.85
C ALA A 247 -6.00 18.43 -7.00
N CYS A 248 -5.27 17.39 -6.61
CA CYS A 248 -5.78 16.35 -5.70
C CYS A 248 -4.62 15.80 -4.86
N LEU A 249 -4.80 15.82 -3.54
CA LEU A 249 -3.77 15.41 -2.58
C LEU A 249 -4.00 14.01 -2.02
N GLY A 250 -5.09 13.35 -2.44
CA GLY A 250 -5.50 12.04 -1.93
C GLY A 250 -6.01 12.07 -0.48
N SER A 251 -6.63 10.98 -0.05
CA SER A 251 -7.31 10.89 1.25
C SER A 251 -6.39 10.78 2.47
N ILE A 252 -5.11 10.43 2.26
CA ILE A 252 -4.11 10.30 3.33
C ILE A 252 -3.54 11.67 3.74
N SER A 253 -3.55 12.65 2.83
CA SER A 253 -3.02 13.98 3.10
C SER A 253 -3.87 14.72 4.13
N ARG A 254 -3.20 15.32 5.12
CA ARG A 254 -3.83 16.18 6.13
C ARG A 254 -3.34 17.60 5.95
N LEU A 255 -4.19 18.45 5.39
CA LEU A 255 -3.93 19.87 5.30
C LEU A 255 -4.45 20.60 6.53
N SER A 256 -3.64 21.54 7.02
CA SER A 256 -4.10 22.51 8.00
C SER A 256 -5.04 23.54 7.35
N SER A 257 -5.90 24.18 8.14
CA SER A 257 -6.78 25.23 7.62
C SER A 257 -6.02 26.34 6.89
N PRO A 258 -4.87 26.85 7.36
CA PRO A 258 -4.08 27.83 6.60
C PRO A 258 -3.65 27.33 5.22
N GLN A 259 -3.20 26.06 5.11
CA GLN A 259 -2.81 25.49 3.82
C GLN A 259 -3.99 25.33 2.87
N LEU A 260 -5.19 25.00 3.38
CA LEU A 260 -6.40 24.96 2.56
C LEU A 260 -6.76 26.35 2.03
N ILE A 261 -6.65 27.38 2.86
CA ILE A 261 -6.90 28.77 2.46
C ILE A 261 -5.90 29.22 1.38
N GLU A 262 -4.63 28.83 1.50
CA GLU A 262 -3.60 29.15 0.49
C GLU A 262 -3.83 28.45 -0.86
N LEU A 263 -4.44 27.27 -0.86
CA LEU A 263 -4.75 26.52 -2.08
C LEU A 263 -5.97 27.08 -2.84
N GLY A 264 -6.83 27.84 -2.16
CA GLY A 264 -8.04 28.44 -2.73
C GLY A 264 -9.33 27.84 -2.18
#